data_AF-A0A5B0MBR0-F1
#
_entry.id   AF-A0A5B0MBR0-F1
#
_cell.length_a   1.000
_cell.length_b   1.000
_cell.length_c   1.000
_cell.angle_alpha   90.00
_cell.angle_beta   90.00
_cell.angle_gamma   90.00
#
_symmetry.space_group_name_H-M   'P 1'
#
loop_
_entity.id
_entity.type
_entity.pdbx_description
1 polymer ?
#
loop_
_entity_poly.entity_id
_entity_poly.type
_entity_poly.pdbx_seq_one_letter_code
_entity_poly.pdbx_strand_id
1 'polypeptide(L)'
;MVAFVKNQRNNGHQLTNSLTFLACGVTDRVNLFLNYVGLSSSRKTTHHALNKLSRRSSLLISTKIGKLLAPTLGSFLCFDNLDFEQRVHTKSVSSSDLTVESYQQAMLNVESVDVHSRMLLPTAKEEVQWELVLKSQITSALLKHLATPAESYVSINTKPPVVDQISSEKPDITMLKLMIAADYLAQGAGEVFQDIVDQSNLTMSDFAS
;
A
#
# COMPACT_ATOMS: atom_id res chain seq x y z
N MET A 1 -17.90 29.49 1.12
CA MET A 1 -18.72 28.67 2.05
C MET A 1 -20.23 28.72 1.78
N VAL A 2 -20.84 29.87 1.46
CA VAL A 2 -22.30 30.01 1.18
C VAL A 2 -22.79 29.21 -0.04
N ALA A 3 -21.93 28.97 -1.04
CA ALA A 3 -22.27 28.15 -2.21
C ALA A 3 -22.45 26.65 -1.90
N PHE A 4 -21.77 26.14 -0.86
CA PHE A 4 -21.79 24.71 -0.49
C PHE A 4 -23.18 24.25 -0.03
N VAL A 5 -23.91 25.13 0.66
CA VAL A 5 -25.26 24.87 1.20
C VAL A 5 -26.35 25.14 0.15
N LYS A 6 -26.13 26.10 -0.77
CA LYS A 6 -27.19 26.56 -1.68
C LYS A 6 -27.34 25.75 -2.99
N ASN A 7 -26.36 24.95 -3.41
CA ASN A 7 -26.52 24.16 -4.65
C ASN A 7 -25.66 22.89 -4.71
N GLN A 8 -26.23 21.74 -4.31
CA GLN A 8 -25.54 20.44 -4.29
C GLN A 8 -25.03 19.96 -5.65
N ARG A 9 -25.57 20.51 -6.76
CA ARG A 9 -25.13 20.17 -8.13
C ARG A 9 -23.81 20.84 -8.55
N ASN A 10 -23.34 21.85 -7.81
CA ASN A 10 -22.14 22.60 -8.16
C ASN A 10 -20.88 22.16 -7.40
N ASN A 11 -21.01 21.15 -6.53
CA ASN A 11 -19.90 20.66 -5.69
C ASN A 11 -19.12 19.50 -6.34
N GLY A 12 -19.26 19.30 -7.66
CA GLY A 12 -18.66 18.17 -8.37
C GLY A 12 -17.14 18.11 -8.20
N HIS A 13 -16.46 19.25 -8.34
CA HIS A 13 -15.00 19.33 -8.18
C HIS A 13 -14.55 19.02 -6.75
N GLN A 14 -15.28 19.49 -5.74
CA GLN A 14 -14.97 19.21 -4.33
C GLN A 14 -15.19 17.73 -3.97
N LEU A 15 -16.17 17.08 -4.59
CA LEU A 15 -16.43 15.64 -4.48
C LEU A 15 -15.34 14.82 -5.17
N THR A 16 -14.89 15.22 -6.35
CA THR A 16 -13.78 14.57 -7.05
C THR A 16 -12.50 14.70 -6.25
N ASN A 17 -12.16 15.91 -5.79
CA ASN A 17 -10.99 16.17 -4.96
C ASN A 17 -11.04 15.32 -3.69
N SER A 18 -12.18 15.23 -3.01
CA SER A 18 -12.29 14.44 -1.78
C SER A 18 -12.13 12.95 -2.01
N LEU A 19 -12.59 12.42 -3.15
CA LEU A 19 -12.35 11.03 -3.56
C LEU A 19 -10.86 10.77 -3.80
N THR A 20 -10.18 11.67 -4.52
CA THR A 20 -8.76 11.60 -4.80
C THR A 20 -7.93 11.69 -3.52
N PHE A 21 -8.23 12.67 -2.65
CA PHE A 21 -7.55 12.82 -1.36
C PHE A 21 -7.71 11.61 -0.46
N LEU A 22 -8.92 11.03 -0.40
CA LEU A 22 -9.15 9.80 0.36
C LEU A 22 -8.33 8.62 -0.19
N ALA A 23 -8.25 8.47 -1.52
CA ALA A 23 -7.45 7.44 -2.17
C ALA A 23 -5.93 7.65 -1.99
N CYS A 24 -5.48 8.90 -1.94
CA CYS A 24 -4.08 9.27 -1.68
C CYS A 24 -3.71 9.24 -0.18
N GLY A 25 -4.58 8.77 0.71
CA GLY A 25 -4.28 8.64 2.14
C GLY A 25 -4.29 9.95 2.93
N VAL A 26 -4.94 11.01 2.42
CA VAL A 26 -5.08 12.28 3.15
C VAL A 26 -5.86 12.05 4.45
N THR A 27 -5.28 12.50 5.57
CA THR A 27 -5.85 12.33 6.91
C THR A 27 -7.12 13.15 7.12
N ASP A 28 -7.92 12.76 8.11
CA ASP A 28 -9.20 13.41 8.44
C ASP A 28 -9.03 14.87 8.83
N ARG A 29 -7.93 15.18 9.53
CA ARG A 29 -7.58 16.53 9.95
C ARG A 29 -7.28 17.43 8.75
N VAL A 30 -6.53 16.93 7.76
CA VAL A 30 -6.23 17.68 6.53
C VAL A 30 -7.47 17.81 5.66
N ASN A 31 -8.28 16.75 5.53
CA ASN A 31 -9.53 16.82 4.78
C ASN A 31 -10.54 17.78 5.42
N LEU A 32 -10.57 17.90 6.76
CA LEU A 32 -11.41 18.87 7.46
C LEU A 32 -11.01 20.31 7.13
N PHE A 33 -9.70 20.60 7.09
CA PHE A 33 -9.19 21.91 6.67
C PHE A 33 -9.54 22.20 5.20
N LEU A 34 -9.30 21.26 4.29
CA LEU A 34 -9.62 21.40 2.87
C LEU A 34 -11.11 21.59 2.60
N ASN A 35 -11.96 20.95 3.41
CA ASN A 35 -13.40 21.17 3.40
C ASN A 35 -13.77 22.57 3.90
N TYR A 36 -13.13 23.03 4.99
CA TYR A 36 -13.35 24.38 5.52
C TYR A 36 -13.03 25.47 4.49
N VAL A 37 -11.92 25.35 3.75
CA VAL A 37 -11.57 26.29 2.67
C VAL A 37 -12.34 26.05 1.36
N GLY A 38 -13.19 25.02 1.30
CA GLY A 38 -14.08 24.74 0.17
C GLY A 38 -13.44 24.02 -1.03
N LEU A 39 -12.28 23.40 -0.82
CA LEU A 39 -11.52 22.64 -1.85
C LEU A 39 -11.91 21.16 -1.91
N SER A 40 -12.44 20.61 -0.81
CA SER A 40 -12.82 19.20 -0.67
C SER A 40 -14.20 19.06 -0.02
N SER A 41 -14.88 17.94 -0.24
CA SER A 41 -16.09 17.59 0.51
C SER A 41 -15.76 16.86 1.82
N SER A 42 -16.77 16.65 2.67
CA SER A 42 -16.57 15.91 3.92
C SER A 42 -16.22 14.44 3.64
N ARG A 43 -15.49 13.80 4.56
CA ARG A 43 -15.14 12.38 4.43
C ARG A 43 -16.37 11.48 4.41
N LYS A 44 -17.40 11.82 5.20
CA LYS A 44 -18.70 11.14 5.20
C LYS A 44 -19.37 11.18 3.81
N THR A 45 -19.36 12.36 3.19
CA THR A 45 -19.89 12.54 1.83
C THR A 45 -19.12 11.70 0.81
N THR A 46 -17.79 11.65 0.95
CA THR A 46 -16.91 10.84 0.10
C THR A 46 -17.20 9.34 0.22
N HIS A 47 -17.33 8.81 1.43
CA HIS A 47 -17.72 7.41 1.63
C HIS A 47 -19.11 7.10 1.09
N HIS A 48 -20.07 8.01 1.23
CA HIS A 48 -21.40 7.82 0.65
C HIS A 48 -21.33 7.78 -0.90
N ALA A 49 -20.53 8.65 -1.50
CA ALA A 49 -20.27 8.66 -2.94
C ALA A 49 -19.60 7.35 -3.40
N LEU A 50 -18.57 6.87 -2.69
CA LEU A 50 -17.92 5.58 -2.96
C LEU A 50 -18.92 4.42 -2.90
N ASN A 51 -19.75 4.36 -1.87
CA ASN A 51 -20.75 3.31 -1.73
C ASN A 51 -21.77 3.33 -2.87
N LYS A 52 -22.19 4.52 -3.32
CA LYS A 52 -23.08 4.67 -4.47
C LYS A 52 -22.41 4.25 -5.78
N LEU A 53 -21.17 4.66 -6.01
CA LEU A 53 -20.37 4.27 -7.18
C LEU A 53 -20.12 2.76 -7.20
N SER A 54 -19.76 2.17 -6.07
CA SER A 54 -19.55 0.73 -5.92
C SER A 54 -20.83 -0.06 -6.25
N ARG A 55 -21.98 0.33 -5.68
CA ARG A 55 -23.27 -0.29 -6.01
C ARG A 55 -23.61 -0.17 -7.48
N ARG A 56 -23.38 1.01 -8.09
CA ARG A 56 -23.63 1.23 -9.51
C ARG A 56 -22.73 0.36 -10.38
N SER A 57 -21.45 0.25 -10.02
CA SER A 57 -20.47 -0.62 -10.69
C SER A 57 -20.88 -2.09 -10.60
N SER A 58 -21.21 -2.57 -9.40
CA SER A 58 -21.71 -3.93 -9.17
C SER A 58 -22.94 -4.25 -10.03
N LEU A 59 -23.89 -3.31 -10.11
CA LEU A 59 -25.08 -3.47 -10.96
C LEU A 59 -24.73 -3.49 -12.45
N LEU A 60 -23.81 -2.64 -12.92
CA LEU A 60 -23.33 -2.66 -14.31
C LEU A 60 -22.61 -3.97 -14.65
N ILE A 61 -21.75 -4.46 -13.76
CA ILE A 61 -21.04 -5.73 -13.90
C ILE A 61 -22.06 -6.88 -13.95
N SER A 62 -22.97 -6.94 -12.99
CA SER A 62 -24.05 -7.93 -12.95
C SER A 62 -24.90 -7.91 -14.23
N THR A 63 -25.24 -6.73 -14.74
CA THR A 63 -25.99 -6.57 -16.00
C THR A 63 -25.18 -7.06 -17.21
N LYS A 64 -23.86 -6.82 -17.22
CA LYS A 64 -22.96 -7.24 -18.31
C LYS A 64 -22.70 -8.76 -18.29
N ILE A 65 -22.57 -9.34 -17.10
CA ILE A 65 -22.41 -10.80 -16.89
C ILE A 65 -23.73 -11.56 -17.11
N GLY A 66 -24.87 -10.96 -16.76
CA GLY A 66 -26.20 -11.57 -16.91
C GLY A 66 -26.73 -11.60 -18.34
N LYS A 67 -26.13 -10.83 -19.27
CA LYS A 67 -26.26 -11.11 -20.70
C LYS A 67 -25.50 -12.41 -20.97
N LEU A 68 -26.14 -13.37 -21.63
CA LEU A 68 -25.58 -14.68 -21.96
C LEU A 68 -24.09 -14.49 -22.27
N LEU A 69 -23.25 -14.99 -21.35
CA LEU A 69 -21.81 -14.88 -21.46
C LEU A 69 -21.48 -15.32 -22.87
N ALA A 70 -21.01 -14.37 -23.69
CA ALA A 70 -20.41 -14.75 -24.94
C ALA A 70 -19.39 -15.86 -24.60
N PRO A 71 -19.24 -16.91 -25.42
CA PRO A 71 -18.23 -17.95 -25.20
C PRO A 71 -16.81 -17.38 -25.01
N THR A 72 -16.65 -16.08 -25.26
CA THR A 72 -15.46 -15.26 -25.21
C THR A 72 -15.35 -14.36 -23.96
N LEU A 73 -16.10 -14.59 -22.86
CA LEU A 73 -15.75 -13.90 -21.61
C LEU A 73 -14.38 -14.44 -21.17
N GLY A 74 -13.34 -13.68 -21.51
CA GLY A 74 -11.95 -14.01 -21.22
C GLY A 74 -11.80 -14.33 -19.75
N SER A 75 -11.04 -15.39 -19.47
CA SER A 75 -10.63 -15.76 -18.13
C SER A 75 -10.20 -14.52 -17.34
N PHE A 76 -10.72 -14.40 -16.11
CA PHE A 76 -10.17 -13.43 -15.16
C PHE A 76 -8.69 -13.77 -14.99
N LEU A 77 -7.82 -12.94 -15.56
CA LEU A 77 -6.38 -13.00 -15.37
C LEU A 77 -6.11 -12.46 -13.97
N CYS A 78 -6.14 -13.36 -12.98
CA CYS A 78 -5.50 -13.10 -11.70
C CYS A 78 -4.00 -13.16 -11.95
N PHE A 79 -3.33 -12.02 -11.87
CA PHE A 79 -1.87 -11.98 -11.81
C PHE A 79 -1.49 -12.33 -10.37
N ASP A 80 -0.98 -13.53 -10.17
CA ASP A 80 -0.24 -13.85 -8.94
C ASP A 80 1.00 -12.93 -8.91
N ASN A 81 1.41 -12.40 -7.76
CA ASN A 81 2.50 -11.41 -7.67
C ASN A 81 2.16 -10.01 -8.25
N LEU A 82 0.88 -9.61 -8.26
CA LEU A 82 0.49 -8.20 -8.35
C LEU A 82 0.68 -7.45 -7.02
N ASP A 83 1.36 -8.05 -6.04
CA ASP A 83 2.02 -7.23 -5.03
C ASP A 83 2.97 -6.34 -5.82
N PHE A 84 2.67 -5.05 -5.85
CA PHE A 84 3.71 -4.07 -6.08
C PHE A 84 4.84 -4.54 -5.17
N GLU A 85 6.02 -4.83 -5.73
CA GLU A 85 7.23 -4.72 -4.94
C GLU A 85 7.24 -3.26 -4.49
N GLN A 86 6.54 -2.97 -3.40
CA GLN A 86 6.98 -1.98 -2.47
C GLN A 86 8.39 -2.45 -2.22
N ARG A 87 9.37 -1.77 -2.84
CA ARG A 87 10.76 -2.00 -2.52
C ARG A 87 10.79 -1.95 -1.01
N VAL A 88 10.89 -3.11 -0.40
CA VAL A 88 11.36 -3.19 0.97
C VAL A 88 12.81 -2.79 0.75
N HIS A 89 13.07 -1.48 0.78
CA HIS A 89 14.39 -0.90 0.54
C HIS A 89 15.42 -1.47 1.53
N THR A 90 14.94 -2.17 2.53
CA THR A 90 15.64 -3.02 3.44
C THR A 90 15.38 -4.48 3.09
N LYS A 91 16.41 -5.18 2.59
CA LYS A 91 16.57 -6.60 2.94
C LYS A 91 16.30 -6.73 4.45
N SER A 92 15.56 -7.77 4.86
CA SER A 92 15.34 -8.04 6.28
C SER A 92 16.69 -7.94 7.00
N VAL A 93 16.83 -6.95 7.87
CA VAL A 93 18.03 -6.81 8.70
C VAL A 93 18.05 -8.04 9.60
N SER A 94 19.16 -8.78 9.62
CA SER A 94 19.26 -9.96 10.47
C SER A 94 19.07 -9.55 11.91
N SER A 95 18.52 -10.44 12.74
CA SER A 95 18.35 -10.16 14.17
C SER A 95 19.68 -9.83 14.87
N SER A 96 20.80 -10.31 14.33
CA SER A 96 22.16 -9.99 14.81
C SER A 96 22.55 -8.53 14.56
N ASP A 97 21.93 -7.88 13.60
CA ASP A 97 22.26 -6.54 13.12
C ASP A 97 21.20 -5.52 13.60
N LEU A 98 20.33 -5.91 14.54
CA LEU A 98 19.35 -5.07 15.22
C LEU A 98 19.85 -4.70 16.63
N THR A 99 21.08 -4.19 16.72
CA THR A 99 21.68 -3.76 17.99
C THR A 99 21.76 -2.24 18.08
N VAL A 100 21.90 -1.69 19.30
CA VAL A 100 22.06 -0.26 19.52
C VAL A 100 23.28 0.28 18.77
N GLU A 101 24.38 -0.47 18.75
CA GLU A 101 25.61 -0.08 18.05
C GLU A 101 25.40 0.00 16.54
N SER A 102 24.70 -0.98 15.96
CA SER A 102 24.38 -0.98 14.52
C SER A 102 23.50 0.21 14.13
N TYR A 103 22.54 0.57 14.98
CA TYR A 103 21.68 1.74 14.80
C TYR A 103 22.48 3.04 14.89
N GLN A 104 23.34 3.19 15.90
CA GLN A 104 24.18 4.38 16.07
C GLN A 104 25.12 4.56 14.87
N GLN A 105 25.75 3.48 14.38
CA GLN A 105 26.58 3.52 13.16
C GLN A 105 25.77 3.90 11.92
N ALA A 106 24.56 3.36 11.77
CA ALA A 106 23.68 3.74 10.67
C ALA A 106 23.33 5.24 10.73
N MET A 107 22.96 5.76 11.90
CA MET A 107 22.63 7.18 12.10
C MET A 107 23.79 8.13 11.84
N LEU A 108 25.01 7.75 12.22
CA LEU A 108 26.22 8.52 11.88
C LEU A 108 26.42 8.61 10.36
N ASN A 109 26.08 7.55 9.63
CA ASN A 109 26.23 7.52 8.17
C ASN A 109 25.12 8.29 7.44
N VAL A 110 23.94 8.50 8.05
CA VAL A 110 22.78 9.16 7.40
C VAL A 110 23.12 10.55 6.87
N GLU A 111 23.94 11.33 7.60
CA GLU A 111 24.32 12.68 7.18
C GLU A 111 25.03 12.69 5.82
N SER A 112 25.75 11.61 5.49
CA SER A 112 26.48 11.45 4.23
C SER A 112 25.68 10.78 3.10
N VAL A 113 24.48 10.28 3.39
CA VAL A 113 23.67 9.55 2.39
C VAL A 113 22.95 10.53 1.47
N ASP A 114 23.37 10.57 0.21
CA ASP A 114 22.71 11.37 -0.81
C ASP A 114 21.49 10.62 -1.42
N VAL A 115 20.30 11.00 -0.98
CA VAL A 115 19.04 10.35 -1.39
C VAL A 115 18.62 10.80 -2.79
N HIS A 116 18.69 9.89 -3.76
CA HIS A 116 18.26 10.15 -5.13
C HIS A 116 16.93 9.49 -5.46
N SER A 117 16.08 10.12 -6.27
CA SER A 117 14.80 9.56 -6.72
C SER A 117 14.92 8.20 -7.40
N ARG A 118 16.03 7.94 -8.11
CA ARG A 118 16.32 6.63 -8.73
C ARG A 118 16.39 5.48 -7.72
N MET A 119 16.71 5.79 -6.45
CA MET A 119 16.71 4.81 -5.38
C MET A 119 15.32 4.27 -5.10
N LEU A 120 14.25 4.96 -5.53
CA LEU A 120 12.84 4.53 -5.42
C LEU A 120 12.28 3.90 -6.70
N LEU A 121 12.98 4.03 -7.84
CA LEU A 121 12.51 3.58 -9.16
C LEU A 121 13.15 2.24 -9.56
N PRO A 122 12.38 1.30 -10.16
CA PRO A 122 12.90 0.03 -10.66
C PRO A 122 14.18 0.19 -11.49
N THR A 123 15.12 -0.73 -11.33
CA THR A 123 16.27 -0.80 -12.23
C THR A 123 15.85 -1.39 -13.56
N ALA A 124 16.58 -1.10 -14.64
CA ALA A 124 16.29 -1.68 -15.96
C ALA A 124 16.23 -3.22 -15.94
N LYS A 125 17.03 -3.87 -15.07
CA LYS A 125 17.01 -5.32 -14.89
C LYS A 125 15.70 -5.80 -14.23
N GLU A 126 15.25 -5.08 -13.20
CA GLU A 126 13.98 -5.36 -12.51
C GLU A 126 12.79 -5.17 -13.44
N GLU A 127 12.79 -4.13 -14.29
CA GLU A 127 11.72 -3.91 -15.29
C GLU A 127 11.62 -5.05 -16.31
N VAL A 128 12.76 -5.52 -16.82
CA VAL A 128 12.79 -6.67 -17.74
C VAL A 128 12.28 -7.94 -17.05
N GLN A 129 12.65 -8.16 -15.79
CA GLN A 129 12.17 -9.31 -15.01
C GLN A 129 10.67 -9.22 -14.75
N TRP A 130 10.16 -8.04 -14.41
CA TRP A 130 8.73 -7.76 -14.25
C TRP A 130 7.95 -8.01 -15.53
N GLU A 131 8.45 -7.52 -16.67
CA GLU A 131 7.86 -7.76 -17.98
C GLU A 131 7.75 -9.26 -18.29
N LEU A 132 8.78 -10.03 -17.96
CA LEU A 132 8.77 -11.49 -18.12
C LEU A 132 7.72 -12.17 -17.23
N VAL A 133 7.55 -11.75 -15.97
CA VAL A 133 6.51 -12.27 -15.08
C VAL A 133 5.12 -12.07 -15.70
N LEU A 134 4.82 -10.83 -16.12
CA LEU A 134 3.53 -10.50 -16.73
C LEU A 134 3.27 -11.32 -18.00
N LYS A 135 4.26 -11.38 -18.91
CA LYS A 135 4.14 -12.16 -20.15
C LYS A 135 3.87 -13.63 -19.85
N SER A 136 4.62 -14.22 -18.91
CA SER A 136 4.49 -15.64 -18.56
C SER A 136 3.09 -16.00 -18.05
N GLN A 137 2.52 -15.13 -17.21
CA GLN A 137 1.19 -15.33 -16.62
C GLN A 137 0.07 -15.13 -17.64
N ILE A 138 0.18 -14.10 -18.49
CA ILE A 138 -0.75 -13.89 -19.61
C ILE A 138 -0.73 -15.09 -20.54
N THR A 139 0.46 -15.52 -20.94
CA THR A 139 0.61 -16.71 -21.79
C THR A 139 -0.01 -17.94 -21.15
N SER A 140 0.27 -18.20 -19.87
CA SER A 140 -0.26 -19.36 -19.16
C SER A 140 -1.80 -19.37 -19.17
N ALA A 141 -2.42 -18.22 -18.89
CA ALA A 141 -3.88 -18.11 -18.93
C ALA A 141 -4.46 -18.28 -20.35
N LEU A 142 -3.80 -17.70 -21.36
CA LEU A 142 -4.20 -17.83 -22.76
C LEU A 142 -4.15 -19.29 -23.22
N LEU A 143 -3.04 -19.98 -22.97
CA LEU A 143 -2.87 -21.38 -23.38
C LEU A 143 -3.79 -22.34 -22.62
N LYS A 144 -4.10 -22.03 -21.36
CA LYS A 144 -4.97 -22.88 -20.54
C LYS A 144 -6.45 -22.77 -20.91
N HIS A 145 -6.89 -21.61 -21.40
CA HIS A 145 -8.32 -21.30 -21.48
C HIS A 145 -8.81 -20.82 -22.85
N LEU A 146 -7.95 -20.26 -23.70
CA LEU A 146 -8.39 -19.47 -24.86
C LEU A 146 -7.77 -19.87 -26.20
N ALA A 147 -6.54 -20.38 -26.21
CA ALA A 147 -5.81 -20.61 -27.45
C ALA A 147 -4.88 -21.83 -27.39
N THR A 148 -4.66 -22.48 -28.53
CA THR A 148 -3.58 -23.44 -28.74
C THR A 148 -2.51 -22.81 -29.65
N PRO A 149 -1.22 -23.11 -29.45
CA PRO A 149 -0.17 -22.58 -30.32
C PRO A 149 -0.32 -23.19 -31.71
N ALA A 150 -0.27 -22.35 -32.75
CA ALA A 150 -0.27 -22.82 -34.13
C ALA A 150 1.06 -23.47 -34.53
N GLU A 151 2.18 -23.01 -33.96
CA GLU A 151 3.55 -23.43 -34.30
C GLU A 151 4.44 -23.53 -33.05
N SER A 152 5.42 -24.45 -33.07
CA SER A 152 6.31 -24.73 -31.92
C SER A 152 7.71 -24.12 -32.00
N TYR A 153 8.02 -23.35 -33.04
CA TYR A 153 9.36 -22.80 -33.28
C TYR A 153 9.77 -21.70 -32.29
N VAL A 154 8.79 -21.03 -31.66
CA VAL A 154 9.04 -20.00 -30.66
C VAL A 154 8.73 -20.57 -29.29
N SER A 155 9.75 -20.64 -28.43
CA SER A 155 9.57 -21.01 -27.03
C SER A 155 8.73 -19.95 -26.33
N ILE A 156 7.55 -20.34 -25.84
CA ILE A 156 6.65 -19.44 -25.12
C ILE A 156 6.80 -19.72 -23.62
N ASN A 157 7.29 -18.73 -22.88
CA ASN A 157 7.50 -18.86 -21.44
C ASN A 157 6.13 -18.84 -20.74
N THR A 158 5.82 -19.89 -19.98
CA THR A 158 4.55 -20.02 -19.23
C THR A 158 4.75 -19.99 -17.73
N LYS A 159 6.01 -20.01 -17.28
CA LYS A 159 6.40 -20.00 -15.88
C LYS A 159 7.11 -18.68 -15.58
N PRO A 160 6.61 -17.88 -14.63
CA PRO A 160 7.31 -16.68 -14.23
C PRO A 160 8.68 -17.04 -13.63
N PRO A 161 9.69 -16.17 -13.77
CA PRO A 161 10.96 -16.33 -13.08
C PRO A 161 10.76 -16.38 -11.55
N VAL A 162 11.64 -17.08 -10.85
CA VAL A 162 11.63 -17.13 -9.38
C VAL A 162 11.97 -15.73 -8.86
N VAL A 163 11.02 -15.12 -8.15
CA VAL A 163 11.20 -13.85 -7.43
C VAL A 163 11.66 -14.17 -5.99
N ASP A 164 12.40 -13.27 -5.36
CA ASP A 164 12.75 -13.39 -3.94
C ASP A 164 11.46 -13.44 -3.12
N GLN A 165 11.12 -14.62 -2.62
CA GLN A 165 9.93 -14.81 -1.81
C GLN A 165 10.17 -14.26 -0.41
N ILE A 166 9.28 -13.38 0.04
CA ILE A 166 9.21 -13.01 1.45
C ILE A 166 8.81 -14.27 2.22
N SER A 167 9.55 -14.57 3.30
CA SER A 167 9.21 -15.71 4.16
C SER A 167 7.76 -15.59 4.62
N SER A 168 6.98 -16.66 4.42
CA SER A 168 5.60 -16.74 4.90
C SER A 168 5.52 -17.10 6.38
N GLU A 169 6.65 -17.20 7.08
CA GLU A 169 6.67 -17.42 8.51
C GLU A 169 5.96 -16.27 9.22
N LYS A 170 5.10 -16.61 10.19
CA LYS A 170 4.42 -15.62 10.99
C LYS A 170 5.48 -14.83 11.76
N PRO A 171 5.62 -13.52 11.56
CA PRO A 171 6.61 -12.74 12.28
C PRO A 171 6.25 -12.76 13.78
N ASP A 172 7.25 -12.94 14.62
CA ASP A 172 7.12 -12.86 16.07
C ASP A 172 7.11 -11.38 16.48
N ILE A 173 5.93 -10.76 16.39
CA ILE A 173 5.73 -9.34 16.71
C ILE A 173 5.11 -9.25 18.10
N THR A 174 5.87 -8.71 19.06
CA THR A 174 5.33 -8.27 20.34
C THR A 174 4.84 -6.83 20.21
N MET A 175 3.53 -6.63 20.21
CA MET A 175 2.92 -5.29 20.21
C MET A 175 2.91 -4.73 21.63
N LEU A 176 3.45 -3.53 21.81
CA LEU A 176 3.26 -2.78 23.05
C LEU A 176 1.78 -2.37 23.18
N LYS A 177 1.22 -2.48 24.39
CA LYS A 177 -0.12 -2.03 24.73
C LYS A 177 -0.19 -0.51 24.62
N LEU A 178 -1.38 -0.02 24.30
CA LEU A 178 -1.69 1.41 24.31
C LEU A 178 -1.41 2.00 25.69
N MET A 179 -0.61 3.06 25.70
CA MET A 179 -0.24 3.83 26.88
C MET A 179 -1.09 5.09 26.96
N ILE A 180 -1.43 5.51 28.17
CA ILE A 180 -2.11 6.78 28.43
C ILE A 180 -1.12 7.66 29.17
N ALA A 181 -0.57 8.64 28.46
CA ALA A 181 0.35 9.61 29.02
C ALA A 181 -0.03 11.03 28.57
N ALA A 182 0.32 12.03 29.37
CA ALA A 182 0.08 13.42 29.03
C ALA A 182 1.05 13.88 27.92
N ASP A 183 0.53 14.31 26.77
CA ASP A 183 1.32 14.73 25.60
C ASP A 183 1.92 16.16 25.71
N TYR A 184 1.57 16.89 26.76
CA TYR A 184 1.96 18.29 26.96
C TYR A 184 2.94 18.53 28.11
N LEU A 185 3.39 17.47 28.80
CA LEU A 185 4.31 17.57 29.95
C LEU A 185 5.53 16.67 29.78
N ALA A 186 6.68 17.14 30.25
CA ALA A 186 7.90 16.31 30.36
C ALA A 186 7.66 15.08 31.26
N GLN A 187 6.77 15.20 32.25
CA GLN A 187 6.34 14.07 33.07
C GLN A 187 5.68 12.97 32.24
N GLY A 188 4.84 13.32 31.27
CA GLY A 188 4.17 12.34 30.41
C GLY A 188 5.16 11.61 29.49
N ALA A 189 6.24 12.26 29.04
CA ALA A 189 7.32 11.56 28.35
C ALA A 189 8.01 10.52 29.26
N GLY A 190 8.24 10.86 30.54
CA GLY A 190 8.76 9.91 31.53
C GLY A 190 7.83 8.73 31.79
N GLU A 191 6.52 8.97 31.84
CA GLU A 191 5.49 7.92 31.95
C GLU A 191 5.51 6.97 30.74
N VAL A 192 5.66 7.49 29.52
CA VAL A 192 5.82 6.64 28.32
C VAL A 192 7.07 5.77 28.40
N PHE A 193 8.22 6.31 28.81
CA PHE A 193 9.45 5.52 28.92
C PHE A 193 9.33 4.43 29.99
N GLN A 194 8.71 4.73 31.13
CA GLN A 194 8.45 3.75 32.16
C GLN A 194 7.51 2.65 31.65
N ASP A 195 6.42 3.02 30.97
CA ASP A 195 5.48 2.07 30.40
C ASP A 195 6.12 1.18 29.33
N ILE A 196 7.04 1.69 28.52
CA ILE A 196 7.80 0.89 27.54
C ILE A 196 8.67 -0.13 28.26
N VAL A 197 9.41 0.30 29.29
CA VAL A 197 10.26 -0.58 30.09
C VAL A 197 9.42 -1.66 30.76
N ASP A 198 8.32 -1.30 31.42
CA ASP A 198 7.41 -2.22 32.11
C ASP A 198 6.75 -3.25 31.18
N GLN A 199 6.57 -2.89 29.90
CA GLN A 199 6.01 -3.78 28.88
C GLN A 199 7.07 -4.56 28.11
N SER A 200 8.34 -4.26 28.33
CA SER A 200 9.48 -4.96 27.76
C SER A 200 10.14 -5.86 28.82
N ASN A 201 11.05 -6.73 28.38
CA ASN A 201 11.93 -7.46 29.30
C ASN A 201 13.25 -6.70 29.55
N LEU A 202 13.25 -5.38 29.43
CA LEU A 202 14.43 -4.53 29.62
C LEU A 202 14.43 -3.89 31.01
N THR A 203 15.61 -3.53 31.51
CA THR A 203 15.73 -2.64 32.67
C THR A 203 15.80 -1.19 32.22
N MET A 204 15.48 -0.23 33.10
CA MET A 204 15.57 1.20 32.77
C MET A 204 17.01 1.62 32.41
N SER A 205 18.02 0.96 32.99
CA SER A 205 19.41 1.17 32.59
C SER A 205 19.71 0.67 31.18
N ASP A 206 19.16 -0.47 30.77
CA ASP A 206 19.34 -1.02 29.42
C ASP A 206 18.54 -0.23 28.37
N PHE A 207 17.45 0.41 28.79
CA PHE A 207 16.65 1.28 27.92
C PHE A 207 17.30 2.66 27.71
N ALA A 208 17.98 3.18 28.73
CA ALA A 208 18.60 4.50 28.70
C ALA A 208 20.05 4.52 28.15
N SER A 209 20.63 3.35 27.90
CA SER A 209 21.97 3.17 27.31
C SER A 209 21.96 3.24 25.79
#